data_AF-A0A521UVN5-F1
#
_entry.id   AF-A0A521UVN5-F1
#
_cell.length_a   1.000
_cell.length_b   1.000
_cell.length_c   1.000
_cell.angle_alpha   90.00
_cell.angle_beta   90.00
_cell.angle_gamma   90.00
#
_symmetry.space_group_name_H-M   'P 1'
#
loop_
_entity.id
_entity.type
_entity.pdbx_description
1 polymer ?
#
loop_
_entity_poly.entity_id
_entity_poly.type
_entity_poly.pdbx_seq_one_letter_code
_entity_poly.pdbx_strand_id
1 'polypeptide(L)'
;MVAGLETYFITLQERGADEAERRLFLLQQLPVRWLDTVGDGVIMAAGGFKAHHRLSFADCLVAAFAAEAGAILVHKDPEYHALSTVRQERLPNKHTGVR
;
A
#
# COMPACT_ATOMS: atom_id res chain seq x y z
N MET A 1 3.59 -5.38 4.82
CA MET A 1 3.12 -6.59 4.10
C MET A 1 2.87 -6.28 2.63
N VAL A 2 1.83 -5.50 2.29
CA VAL A 2 1.35 -5.31 0.90
C VAL A 2 2.45 -4.83 -0.07
N ALA A 3 3.16 -3.75 0.27
CA ALA A 3 4.23 -3.22 -0.59
C ALA A 3 5.37 -4.24 -0.86
N GLY A 4 5.69 -5.09 0.12
CA GLY A 4 6.67 -6.16 -0.05
C GLY A 4 6.16 -7.25 -1.01
N LEU A 5 4.88 -7.65 -0.86
CA LEU A 5 4.23 -8.61 -1.75
C LEU A 5 4.17 -8.09 -3.18
N GLU A 6 3.71 -6.85 -3.41
CA GLU A 6 3.63 -6.27 -4.75
C GLU A 6 5.01 -6.14 -5.40
N THR A 7 6.01 -5.68 -4.63
CA THR A 7 7.38 -5.58 -5.14
C THR A 7 7.91 -6.95 -5.57
N TYR A 8 7.68 -7.98 -4.75
CA TYR A 8 8.12 -9.34 -5.05
C TYR A 8 7.39 -9.90 -6.28
N PHE A 9 6.07 -9.84 -6.31
CA PHE A 9 5.23 -10.37 -7.39
C PHE A 9 5.56 -9.72 -8.74
N ILE A 10 5.60 -8.38 -8.81
CA ILE A 10 5.89 -7.66 -10.05
C ILE A 10 7.31 -8.00 -10.52
N THR A 11 8.28 -7.98 -9.61
CA THR A 11 9.66 -8.29 -9.96
C THR A 11 9.82 -9.74 -10.43
N LEU A 12 9.14 -10.68 -9.78
CA LEU A 12 9.15 -12.09 -10.18
C LEU A 12 8.60 -12.25 -11.61
N GLN A 13 7.49 -11.59 -11.93
CA GLN A 13 6.91 -11.61 -13.28
C GLN A 13 7.83 -10.99 -14.34
N GLU A 14 8.51 -9.90 -14.02
CA GLU A 14 9.28 -9.13 -14.99
C GLU A 14 10.75 -9.57 -15.12
N ARG A 15 11.34 -10.10 -14.03
CA ARG A 15 12.80 -10.24 -13.88
C ARG A 15 13.25 -11.57 -13.26
N GLY A 16 12.32 -12.42 -12.84
CA GLY A 16 12.61 -13.72 -12.25
C GLY A 16 12.90 -13.70 -10.74
N ALA A 17 13.12 -14.88 -10.18
CA ALA A 17 13.15 -15.10 -8.72
C ALA A 17 14.33 -14.41 -8.04
N ASP A 18 15.55 -14.55 -8.56
CA ASP A 18 16.77 -13.99 -7.94
C ASP A 18 16.66 -12.49 -7.68
N GLU A 19 16.14 -11.73 -8.66
CA GLU A 19 15.95 -10.28 -8.51
C GLU A 19 14.78 -9.94 -7.57
N ALA A 20 13.71 -10.74 -7.56
CA ALA A 20 12.58 -10.56 -6.66
C ALA A 20 12.98 -10.75 -5.19
N GLU A 21 13.72 -11.82 -4.90
CA GLU A 21 14.27 -12.11 -3.57
C GLU A 21 15.24 -11.02 -3.14
N ARG A 22 16.16 -10.62 -4.02
CA ARG A 22 17.11 -9.52 -3.75
C ARG A 22 16.38 -8.22 -3.39
N ARG A 23 15.35 -7.83 -4.14
CA ARG A 23 14.62 -6.58 -3.88
C ARG A 23 13.83 -6.63 -2.58
N LEU A 24 13.17 -7.75 -2.30
CA LEU A 24 12.46 -7.92 -1.03
C LEU A 24 13.43 -7.84 0.15
N PHE A 25 14.59 -8.51 0.06
CA PHE A 25 15.65 -8.43 1.06
C PHE A 25 16.09 -6.97 1.30
N LEU A 26 16.38 -6.23 0.23
CA LEU A 26 16.80 -4.82 0.33
C LEU A 26 15.72 -3.93 0.95
N LEU A 27 14.45 -4.12 0.60
CA LEU A 27 13.34 -3.41 1.23
C LEU A 27 13.32 -3.68 2.74
N GLN A 28 13.46 -4.94 3.15
CA GLN A 28 13.45 -5.32 4.57
C GLN A 28 14.61 -4.71 5.38
N GLN A 29 15.68 -4.22 4.72
CA GLN A 29 16.78 -3.51 5.39
C GLN A 29 16.48 -2.03 5.67
N LEU A 30 15.39 -1.47 5.15
CA LEU A 30 15.04 -0.08 5.41
C LEU A 30 14.75 0.13 6.92
N PRO A 31 15.16 1.27 7.51
CA PRO A 31 14.94 1.58 8.93
C PRO A 31 13.49 2.04 9.17
N VAL A 32 12.54 1.17 8.84
CA VAL A 32 11.09 1.42 8.94
C VAL A 32 10.42 0.32 9.74
N ARG A 33 9.30 0.66 10.39
CA ARG A 33 8.46 -0.36 11.02
C ARG A 33 7.64 -1.08 9.95
N TRP A 34 7.91 -2.37 9.76
CA TRP A 34 7.10 -3.23 8.92
C TRP A 34 5.78 -3.58 9.60
N LEU A 35 4.66 -3.28 8.96
CA LEU A 35 3.33 -3.77 9.36
C LEU A 35 3.08 -5.08 8.60
N ASP A 36 3.34 -6.21 9.25
CA ASP A 36 3.36 -7.56 8.66
C ASP A 36 2.31 -8.50 9.26
N THR A 37 1.53 -8.03 10.23
CA THR A 37 0.48 -8.79 10.89
C THR A 37 -0.89 -8.21 10.56
N VAL A 38 -1.78 -9.04 10.01
CA VAL A 38 -3.18 -8.67 9.76
C VAL A 38 -4.03 -9.15 10.93
N GLY A 39 -4.33 -8.24 11.86
CA GLY A 39 -5.22 -8.49 12.99
C GLY A 39 -6.67 -8.09 12.70
N ASP A 40 -7.57 -8.42 13.62
CA ASP A 40 -9.03 -8.21 13.48
C ASP A 40 -9.42 -6.78 13.11
N GLY A 41 -8.76 -5.77 13.70
CA GLY A 41 -9.00 -4.36 13.37
C GLY A 41 -8.71 -4.03 11.91
N VAL A 42 -7.58 -4.52 11.39
CA VAL A 42 -7.20 -4.35 9.97
C VAL A 42 -8.19 -5.10 9.06
N ILE A 43 -8.63 -6.29 9.45
CA ILE A 43 -9.61 -7.10 8.69
C ILE A 43 -10.94 -6.34 8.59
N MET A 44 -11.46 -5.88 9.72
CA MET A 44 -12.73 -5.16 9.77
C MET A 44 -12.67 -3.84 8.98
N ALA A 45 -11.59 -3.06 9.16
CA ALA A 45 -11.40 -1.80 8.44
C ALA A 45 -11.28 -2.03 6.94
N ALA A 46 -10.45 -2.98 6.50
CA ALA A 46 -10.26 -3.27 5.07
C ALA A 46 -11.54 -3.78 4.41
N GLY A 47 -12.27 -4.67 5.09
CA GLY A 47 -13.58 -5.16 4.64
C GLY A 47 -14.61 -4.03 4.53
N GLY A 48 -14.65 -3.15 5.54
CA GLY A 48 -15.47 -1.94 5.50
C GLY A 48 -15.13 -1.05 4.32
N PHE A 49 -13.84 -0.78 4.07
CA PHE A 49 -13.41 0.01 2.92
C PHE A 49 -13.79 -0.64 1.59
N LYS A 50 -13.60 -1.95 1.46
CA LYS A 50 -13.92 -2.69 0.22
C LYS A 50 -15.42 -2.71 -0.07
N ALA A 51 -16.25 -2.79 0.96
CA ALA A 51 -17.70 -2.83 0.82
C ALA A 51 -18.30 -1.49 0.38
N HIS A 52 -17.71 -0.37 0.83
CA HIS A 52 -18.28 0.97 0.61
C HIS A 52 -17.55 1.80 -0.45
N HIS A 53 -16.33 1.41 -0.84
CA HIS A 53 -15.51 2.14 -1.79
C HIS A 53 -15.00 1.22 -2.91
N ARG A 54 -14.81 1.80 -4.10
CA ARG A 54 -14.25 1.11 -5.26
C ARG A 54 -12.72 1.13 -5.21
N LEU A 55 -12.14 0.46 -4.21
CA LEU A 55 -10.70 0.29 -4.05
C LEU A 55 -10.29 -1.14 -4.42
N SER A 56 -9.03 -1.34 -4.83
CA SER A 56 -8.46 -2.67 -4.95
C SER A 56 -8.35 -3.36 -3.57
N PHE A 57 -8.19 -4.68 -3.53
CA PHE A 57 -8.01 -5.38 -2.25
C PHE A 57 -6.72 -4.96 -1.54
N ALA A 58 -5.64 -4.77 -2.30
CA ALA A 58 -4.37 -4.27 -1.79
C ALA A 58 -4.53 -2.87 -1.18
N ASP A 59 -5.23 -1.98 -1.87
CA ASP A 59 -5.45 -0.61 -1.40
C ASP A 59 -6.33 -0.55 -0.15
N CYS A 60 -7.35 -1.42 -0.05
CA CYS A 60 -8.13 -1.56 1.18
C CYS A 60 -7.25 -1.96 2.37
N LEU A 61 -6.31 -2.89 2.18
CA LEU A 61 -5.37 -3.29 3.24
C LEU A 61 -4.42 -2.16 3.61
N VAL A 62 -3.87 -1.43 2.63
CA VAL A 62 -2.97 -0.29 2.90
C VAL A 62 -3.70 0.79 3.69
N ALA A 63 -4.91 1.16 3.28
CA ALA A 63 -5.72 2.12 4.01
C ALA A 63 -6.07 1.66 5.44
N ALA A 64 -6.42 0.37 5.61
CA ALA A 64 -6.72 -0.21 6.91
C ALA A 64 -5.51 -0.19 7.84
N PHE A 65 -4.32 -0.55 7.34
CA PHE A 65 -3.09 -0.44 8.11
C PHE A 65 -2.80 1.00 8.54
N ALA A 66 -3.03 1.98 7.65
CA ALA A 66 -2.85 3.39 7.98
C ALA A 66 -3.84 3.85 9.06
N ALA A 67 -5.12 3.45 8.95
CA ALA A 67 -6.15 3.79 9.92
C ALA A 67 -5.83 3.21 11.31
N GLU A 68 -5.56 1.90 11.39
CA GLU A 68 -5.30 1.18 12.65
C GLU A 68 -3.99 1.64 13.32
N ALA A 69 -2.96 1.95 12.52
CA ALA A 69 -1.71 2.49 13.05
C ALA A 69 -1.81 3.98 13.44
N GLY A 70 -2.94 4.64 13.17
CA GLY A 70 -3.06 6.09 13.27
C GLY A 70 -2.00 6.81 12.44
N ALA A 71 -1.63 6.28 11.28
CA ALA A 71 -0.61 6.85 10.40
C ALA A 71 -1.22 7.82 9.37
N ILE A 72 -0.35 8.53 8.65
CA ILE A 72 -0.74 9.30 7.46
C ILE A 72 -0.48 8.42 6.23
N LEU A 73 -1.50 8.19 5.42
CA LEU A 73 -1.38 7.50 4.15
C LEU A 73 -0.78 8.45 3.11
N VAL A 74 0.47 8.23 2.75
CA VAL A 74 1.15 8.98 1.68
C VAL A 74 0.88 8.29 0.35
N HIS A 75 0.24 8.97 -0.60
CA HIS A 75 -0.14 8.38 -1.88
C HIS A 75 -0.28 9.42 -3.00
N LYS A 76 -0.38 8.94 -4.24
CA LYS A 76 -0.73 9.73 -5.44
C LYS A 76 -2.05 9.28 -6.09
N ASP A 77 -2.64 8.20 -5.57
CA ASP A 77 -3.79 7.55 -6.20
C ASP A 77 -5.10 8.26 -5.83
N PRO A 78 -5.89 8.75 -6.81
CA PRO A 78 -7.14 9.43 -6.52
C PRO A 78 -8.22 8.54 -5.88
N GLU A 79 -8.14 7.21 -6.00
CA GLU A 79 -9.15 6.31 -5.42
C GLU A 79 -9.23 6.46 -3.89
N TYR A 80 -8.11 6.73 -3.22
CA TYR A 80 -8.08 6.96 -1.77
C TYR A 80 -8.77 8.25 -1.32
N HIS A 81 -9.04 9.20 -2.22
CA HIS A 81 -9.66 10.47 -1.85
C HIS A 81 -11.05 10.29 -1.21
N ALA A 82 -11.73 9.17 -1.50
CA ALA A 82 -13.02 8.85 -0.90
C ALA A 82 -12.93 8.45 0.59
N LEU A 83 -11.74 8.13 1.10
CA LEU A 83 -11.53 7.66 2.48
C LEU A 83 -11.33 8.83 3.46
N SER A 84 -12.41 9.55 3.79
CA SER A 84 -12.36 10.71 4.69
C SER A 84 -11.92 10.39 6.12
N THR A 85 -12.05 9.13 6.55
CA THR A 85 -11.67 8.66 7.89
C THR A 85 -10.18 8.34 8.01
N VAL A 86 -9.44 8.30 6.91
CA VAL A 86 -8.00 8.03 6.89
C VAL A 86 -7.26 9.34 6.66
N ARG A 87 -6.29 9.67 7.52
CA ARG A 87 -5.42 10.84 7.32
C ARG A 87 -4.54 10.60 6.10
N GLN A 88 -4.48 11.56 5.19
CA GLN A 88 -3.80 11.42 3.90
C GLN A 88 -2.82 12.56 3.63
N GLU A 89 -1.67 12.22 3.05
CA GLU A 89 -0.78 13.16 2.39
C GLU A 89 -0.74 12.83 0.90
N ARG A 90 -1.22 13.78 0.09
CA ARG A 90 -1.37 13.60 -1.34
C ARG A 90 -0.14 14.15 -2.04
N LEU A 91 0.62 13.26 -2.67
CA LEU A 91 1.77 13.65 -3.46
C LEU A 91 1.31 14.30 -4.77
N PRO A 92 2.08 15.27 -5.30
CA PRO A 92 1.76 15.91 -6.57
C PRO A 92 1.57 14.87 -7.69
N ASN A 93 0.56 15.07 -8.51
CA ASN A 93 0.43 14.32 -9.75
C ASN A 93 1.67 14.59 -10.60
N LYS A 94 2.14 13.57 -11.34
CA LYS A 94 3.19 13.80 -12.34
C LYS A 94 2.70 14.88 -13.28
N HIS A 95 3.38 16.03 -13.34
CA HIS A 95 3.19 16.96 -14.43
C HIS A 95 3.44 16.18 -15.72
N THR A 96 2.41 16.03 -16.54
CA THR A 96 2.56 15.62 -17.94
C THR A 96 3.38 16.71 -18.61
N GLY A 97 4.70 16.57 -18.54
CA GLY A 97 5.61 17.28 -19.43
C GLY A 97 5.15 16.97 -20.84
N VAL A 98 4.65 18.01 -21.51
CA VAL A 98 4.35 18.02 -22.94
C VAL A 98 5.54 17.37 -23.65
N ARG A 99 5.28 16.28 -24.37
CA ARG A 99 6.19 15.77 -25.40
C ARG A 99 5.97 16.54 -26.68
#